data_AF-A0A0D5NGR9-F1
#
_entry.id   AF-A0A0D5NGR9-F1
#
_cell.length_a   1.000
_cell.length_b   1.000
_cell.length_c   1.000
_cell.angle_alpha   90.00
_cell.angle_beta   90.00
_cell.angle_gamma   90.00
#
_symmetry.space_group_name_H-M   'P 1'
#
loop_
_entity.id
_entity.type
_entity.pdbx_description
1 polymer ?
#
loop_
_entity_poly.entity_id
_entity_poly.type
_entity_poly.pdbx_seq_one_letter_code
_entity_poly.pdbx_strand_id
1 'polypeptide(L)' 'MMNIIRFKNRSVPVYYTPGQESSLKMLPEKLYEMEMDFEFRKRWKRIKSVEMVRDVAIFQYNDGTKLYLEVG' A
#
# COMPACT_ATOMS: atom_id res chain seq x y z
N MET A 1 3.87 -2.48 -14.10
CA MET A 1 5.21 -2.27 -13.53
C MET A 1 5.20 -2.69 -12.06
N MET A 2 6.38 -2.88 -11.47
CA MET A 2 6.54 -3.31 -10.08
C MET A 2 7.53 -2.39 -9.38
N ASN A 3 7.18 -1.94 -8.17
CA ASN A 3 8.07 -1.26 -7.24
C ASN A 3 8.04 -1.99 -5.88
N ILE A 4 8.95 -1.64 -4.97
CA ILE A 4 8.96 -2.13 -3.60
C ILE A 4 8.80 -0.94 -2.68
N ILE A 5 7.75 -0.95 -1.85
CA ILE A 5 7.61 0.04 -0.79
C ILE A 5 8.08 -0.55 0.53
N ARG A 6 8.86 0.23 1.28
CA ARG A 6 9.28 -0.12 2.62
C ARG A 6 8.52 0.73 3.61
N PHE A 7 7.83 0.07 4.53
CA PHE A 7 7.19 0.70 5.67
C PHE A 7 7.64 -0.01 6.94
N LYS A 8 8.30 0.75 7.83
CA LYS A 8 9.02 0.21 8.99
C LYS A 8 10.00 -0.90 8.58
N ASN A 9 9.85 -2.09 9.14
CA ASN A 9 10.73 -3.24 8.91
C ASN A 9 10.19 -4.21 7.86
N ARG A 10 9.16 -3.83 7.09
CA ARG A 10 8.57 -4.69 6.06
C ARG A 10 8.63 -4.02 4.69
N SER A 11 9.12 -4.79 3.72
CA SER A 11 9.05 -4.46 2.30
C SER A 11 7.87 -5.18 1.66
N VAL A 12 7.06 -4.47 0.88
CA VAL A 12 5.89 -5.03 0.21
C VAL A 12 5.97 -4.67 -1.29
N PRO A 13 5.76 -5.62 -2.20
CA PRO A 13 5.72 -5.33 -3.62
C PRO A 13 4.46 -4.51 -3.95
N VAL A 14 4.64 -3.48 -4.75
CA VAL A 14 3.58 -2.61 -5.26
C VAL A 14 3.51 -2.74 -6.78
N TYR A 15 2.34 -3.14 -7.29
CA TYR A 15 2.07 -3.24 -8.71
C TYR A 15 1.28 -2.03 -9.17
N TYR A 16 1.64 -1.47 -10.32
CA TYR A 16 1.00 -0.27 -10.86
C TYR A 16 1.05 -0.26 -12.39
N THR A 17 0.09 0.41 -13.03
CA THR A 17 0.07 0.62 -14.48
C THR A 17 0.83 1.91 -14.84
N PRO A 18 1.29 2.07 -16.10
CA PRO A 18 1.83 3.35 -16.57
C PRO A 18 0.85 4.51 -16.30
N GLY A 19 1.38 5.67 -15.89
CA GLY A 19 0.59 6.86 -15.57
C GLY A 19 0.11 6.93 -14.11
N GLN A 20 0.54 6.01 -13.25
CA GLN A 20 0.22 5.95 -11.82
C GLN A 20 1.42 6.31 -10.93
N GLU A 21 2.46 6.91 -11.51
CA GLU A 21 3.71 7.21 -10.82
C GLU A 21 3.53 8.32 -9.76
N SER A 22 2.59 9.25 -9.96
CA SER A 22 2.25 10.29 -8.97
C SER A 22 1.63 9.68 -7.72
N SER A 23 0.58 8.89 -7.87
CA SER A 23 -0.12 8.24 -6.74
C SER A 23 0.81 7.25 -6.03
N LEU A 24 1.71 6.58 -6.77
CA LEU A 24 2.76 5.75 -6.17
C LEU A 24 3.73 6.55 -5.28
N LYS A 25 4.05 7.80 -5.64
CA LYS A 25 4.92 8.68 -4.84
C LYS A 25 4.24 9.19 -3.58
N MET A 26 2.91 9.29 -3.57
CA MET A 26 2.12 9.73 -2.41
C MET A 26 1.85 8.60 -1.42
N LEU A 27 1.89 7.34 -1.86
CA LEU A 27 1.65 6.18 -1.00
C LEU A 27 2.54 6.13 0.26
N PRO A 28 3.87 6.37 0.22
CA PRO A 28 4.70 6.41 1.43
C PRO A 28 4.23 7.43 2.47
N GLU A 29 3.81 8.61 2.03
CA GLU A 29 3.29 9.66 2.92
C GLU A 29 2.00 9.21 3.59
N LYS A 30 1.08 8.63 2.80
CA LYS A 30 -0.17 8.07 3.34
C LYS A 30 0.08 6.95 4.36
N LEU A 31 1.05 6.07 4.10
CA LEU A 31 1.44 5.03 5.06
C LEU A 31 2.00 5.62 6.36
N TYR A 32 2.71 6.75 6.28
CA TYR A 32 3.22 7.46 7.44
C TYR A 32 2.10 8.07 8.29
N GLU A 33 1.06 8.65 7.66
CA GLU A 33 -0.13 9.12 8.39
C GLU A 33 -0.81 8.00 9.19
N MET A 34 -0.83 6.78 8.63
CA MET A 34 -1.42 5.61 9.28
C MET A 34 -0.50 4.94 10.31
N GLU A 35 0.69 5.50 10.58
CA GLU A 35 1.67 4.87 11.48
C GLU A 35 1.11 4.66 12.89
N MET A 36 0.35 5.64 13.39
CA MET A 36 -0.21 5.59 14.75
C MET A 36 -1.48 4.74 14.83
N ASP A 37 -2.06 4.35 13.69
CA ASP A 37 -3.22 3.46 13.65
C ASP A 37 -2.79 2.01 13.97
N PHE A 38 -3.25 1.53 15.12
CA PHE A 38 -2.94 0.19 15.60
C PHE A 38 -3.56 -0.92 14.74
N GLU A 39 -4.79 -0.74 14.27
CA GLU A 39 -5.48 -1.72 13.44
C GLU A 39 -4.83 -1.79 12.05
N PHE A 40 -4.46 -0.64 11.49
CA PHE A 40 -3.66 -0.60 10.27
C PHE A 40 -2.32 -1.33 10.45
N ARG A 41 -1.56 -1.07 11.52
CA ARG A 41 -0.28 -1.76 11.76
C ARG A 41 -0.43 -3.27 11.89
N LYS A 42 -1.49 -3.76 12.54
CA LYS A 42 -1.80 -5.20 12.58
C LYS A 42 -2.06 -5.76 11.19
N ARG A 43 -2.89 -5.05 10.41
CA ARG A 43 -3.22 -5.42 9.04
C ARG A 43 -1.97 -5.41 8.15
N TRP A 44 -1.10 -4.40 8.26
CA TRP A 44 0.14 -4.27 7.47
C TRP A 44 1.02 -5.52 7.52
N LYS A 45 1.11 -6.16 8.69
CA LYS A 45 1.86 -7.40 8.89
C LYS A 45 1.33 -8.60 8.09
N ARG A 46 0.13 -8.52 7.54
CA ARG A 46 -0.54 -9.60 6.79
C ARG A 46 -0.64 -9.32 5.29
N ILE A 47 -0.22 -8.15 4.84
CA ILE A 47 -0.30 -7.72 3.43
C ILE A 47 0.72 -8.50 2.60
N LYS A 48 0.24 -9.10 1.52
CA LYS A 48 1.04 -9.82 0.53
C LYS A 48 1.63 -8.88 -0.52
N SER A 49 0.80 -7.97 -1.03
CA SER A 49 1.13 -7.03 -2.09
C SER A 49 0.20 -5.83 -2.04
N VAL A 50 0.59 -4.77 -2.74
CA VAL A 50 -0.25 -3.60 -3.00
C VAL A 50 -0.46 -3.47 -4.50
N GLU A 51 -1.65 -3.09 -4.91
CA GLU A 51 -1.96 -2.72 -6.29
C GLU A 51 -2.44 -1.27 -6.30
N MET A 52 -1.78 -0.43 -7.09
CA MET A 52 -2.17 0.96 -7.30
C MET A 52 -3.11 1.06 -8.50
N VAL A 53 -4.30 1.59 -8.27
CA VAL A 53 -5.30 1.83 -9.31
C VAL A 53 -5.83 3.25 -9.13
N ARG A 54 -5.43 4.16 -10.03
CA ARG A 54 -5.70 5.60 -9.86
C ARG A 54 -5.17 6.04 -8.50
N ASP A 55 -5.98 6.78 -7.75
CA ASP A 55 -5.60 7.32 -6.44
C ASP A 55 -5.91 6.37 -5.28
N VAL A 56 -6.09 5.08 -5.57
CA VAL A 56 -6.41 4.07 -4.57
C VAL A 56 -5.33 2.99 -4.50
N ALA A 57 -4.82 2.76 -3.29
CA ALA A 57 -4.00 1.61 -2.94
C ALA A 57 -4.88 0.45 -2.47
N ILE A 58 -4.78 -0.67 -3.17
CA ILE A 58 -5.47 -1.91 -2.84
C ILE A 58 -4.47 -2.85 -2.19
N PHE A 59 -4.57 -3.01 -0.86
CA PHE A 59 -3.75 -3.95 -0.12
C PHE A 59 -4.37 -5.35 -0.19
N GLN A 60 -3.63 -6.31 -0.74
CA GLN A 60 -4.05 -7.70 -0.84
C GLN A 60 -3.50 -8.51 0.33
N TYR A 61 -4.37 -9.24 1.03
CA TYR A 61 -3.97 -10.13 2.13
C TYR A 61 -3.81 -11.58 1.67
N ASN A 62 -3.07 -12.38 2.44
CA ASN A 62 -2.89 -13.80 2.16
C ASN A 62 -4.19 -14.62 2.21
N ASP A 63 -5.21 -14.15 2.93
CA ASP A 63 -6.53 -14.79 3.04
C ASP A 63 -7.50 -14.38 1.92
N GLY A 64 -7.03 -13.61 0.93
CA GLY A 64 -7.82 -13.16 -0.21
C GLY A 64 -8.64 -11.89 0.05
N THR A 65 -8.69 -11.40 1.29
CA THR A 65 -9.34 -10.12 1.60
C THR A 65 -8.57 -8.93 1.01
N LYS A 66 -9.22 -7.77 0.92
CA LYS A 66 -8.63 -6.53 0.40
C LYS A 66 -8.95 -5.34 1.32
N LEU A 67 -8.00 -4.43 1.47
CA LEU A 67 -8.19 -3.12 2.10
C LEU A 67 -7.95 -2.05 1.03
N TYR A 68 -8.86 -1.08 0.96
CA TYR A 68 -8.77 0.04 0.04
C TYR A 68 -8.39 1.28 0.83
N LEU A 69 -7.40 2.01 0.32
CA LEU A 69 -6.92 3.26 0.91
C LEU A 69 -6.79 4.30 -0.20
N GLU A 70 -7.43 5.44 0.00
CA GLU A 70 -7.23 6.61 -0.85
C GLU A 70 -5.88 7.26 -0.54
N VAL A 71 -5.16 7.59 -1.60
CA VAL A 71 -3.78 8.10 -1.57
C VAL A 71 -3.71 9.55 -2.08
N GLY A 72 -4.70 9.98 -2.85
CA GLY A 72 -4.84 11.35 -3.36
C GLY A 72 -5.32 12.36 -2.32
#